data_AF-A0A1Z8VSN4-F1
#
_entry.id   AF-A0A1Z8VSN4-F1
#
_cell.length_a   1.000
_cell.length_b   1.000
_cell.length_c   1.000
_cell.angle_alpha   90.00
_cell.angle_beta   90.00
_cell.angle_gamma   90.00
#
_symmetry.space_group_name_H-M   'P 1'
#
loop_
_entity.id
_entity.type
_entity.pdbx_description
1 polymer ?
#
loop_
_entity_poly.entity_id
_entity_poly.type
_entity_poly.pdbx_seq_one_letter_code
_entity_poly.pdbx_strand_id
1 'polypeptide(L)'
;MDAEQKTVVNIFLNKCGVDCDTLNNLDGFKIPREVLLSEEKYNEIVEEIPKLKTIYSSSYMTSLQKNAKKNQQWPLINIVRQVLKSCGYSMKPQRLANGYTKSGKKLYRRFFVISKIEVKQKIEQEEDNTVNVTS
;
A
#
# COMPACT_ATOMS: atom_id res chain seq x y z
N MET A 1 1.46 12.85 10.61
CA MET A 1 2.44 11.83 11.02
C MET A 1 3.71 12.55 11.45
N ASP A 2 4.08 12.40 12.72
CA ASP A 2 5.29 13.00 13.28
C ASP A 2 6.57 12.25 12.84
N ALA A 3 7.75 12.67 13.31
CA ALA A 3 9.04 12.07 12.93
C ALA A 3 9.25 10.66 13.50
N GLU A 4 8.75 10.37 14.69
CA GLU A 4 8.88 9.07 15.35
C GLU A 4 8.02 8.03 14.63
N GLN A 5 6.76 8.38 14.33
CA GLN A 5 5.84 7.55 13.56
C GLN A 5 6.40 7.26 12.15
N LYS A 6 7.02 8.25 11.50
CA LYS A 6 7.70 8.03 10.21
C LYS A 6 8.81 6.99 10.31
N THR A 7 9.57 7.01 11.40
CA THR A 7 10.67 6.05 11.63
C THR A 7 10.14 4.62 11.77
N VAL A 8 9.09 4.43 12.57
CA VAL A 8 8.44 3.12 12.74
C VAL A 8 7.87 2.61 11.41
N VAL A 9 7.20 3.47 10.64
CA VAL A 9 6.69 3.11 9.31
C VAL A 9 7.83 2.74 8.36
N ASN A 10 8.94 3.46 8.39
CA ASN A 10 10.10 3.18 7.54
C ASN A 10 10.69 1.79 7.86
N ILE A 11 10.90 1.49 9.15
CA ILE A 11 11.39 0.18 9.60
C ILE A 11 10.44 -0.94 9.15
N PHE A 12 9.13 -0.73 9.28
CA PHE A 12 8.13 -1.69 8.83
C PHE A 12 8.21 -1.94 7.31
N LEU A 13 8.28 -0.88 6.50
CA LEU A 13 8.34 -1.00 5.04
C LEU A 13 9.63 -1.70 4.56
N ASN A 14 10.79 -1.38 5.16
CA ASN A 14 12.05 -2.07 4.88
C ASN A 14 11.93 -3.58 5.15
N LYS A 15 11.33 -3.98 6.28
CA LYS A 15 11.08 -5.41 6.58
C LYS A 15 10.13 -6.08 5.59
N CYS A 16 9.24 -5.33 4.96
CA CYS A 16 8.33 -5.83 3.91
C CYS A 16 8.99 -5.97 2.52
N GLY A 17 10.29 -5.65 2.39
CA GLY A 17 11.00 -5.63 1.10
C GLY A 17 10.78 -4.35 0.31
N VAL A 18 10.46 -3.24 0.99
CA VAL A 18 10.43 -1.89 0.43
C VAL A 18 11.62 -1.14 0.99
N ASP A 19 12.79 -1.35 0.41
CA ASP A 19 14.03 -0.72 0.85
C ASP A 19 13.99 0.78 0.52
N CYS A 20 13.68 1.60 1.53
CA CYS A 20 13.66 3.05 1.42
C CYS A 20 14.40 3.72 2.58
N ASP A 21 15.27 4.67 2.24
CA ASP A 21 15.93 5.51 3.26
C ASP A 21 14.95 6.53 3.85
N THR A 22 14.02 7.01 3.02
CA THR A 22 13.03 8.01 3.41
C THR A 22 11.72 7.77 2.68
N LEU A 23 10.60 7.96 3.39
CA LEU A 23 9.24 7.83 2.86
C LEU A 23 8.92 8.77 1.69
N ASN A 24 9.78 9.75 1.39
CA ASN A 24 9.59 10.70 0.28
C ASN A 24 10.01 10.15 -1.09
N ASN A 25 10.78 9.06 -1.12
CA ASN A 25 11.37 8.51 -2.35
C ASN A 25 10.88 7.08 -2.65
N LEU A 26 9.57 6.86 -2.52
CA LEU A 26 8.94 5.55 -2.79
C LEU A 26 8.36 5.45 -4.21
N ASP A 27 8.33 6.55 -4.95
CA ASP A 27 7.72 6.59 -6.28
C ASP A 27 8.50 5.74 -7.28
N GLY A 28 7.79 4.88 -8.01
CA GLY A 28 8.39 3.97 -9.00
C GLY A 28 8.99 2.69 -8.43
N PHE A 29 9.04 2.51 -7.09
CA PHE A 29 9.58 1.30 -6.48
C PHE A 29 8.77 0.05 -6.87
N LYS A 30 9.45 -1.08 -7.09
CA LYS A 30 8.85 -2.34 -7.54
C LYS A 30 9.14 -3.46 -6.56
N ILE A 31 8.09 -3.98 -5.95
CA ILE A 31 8.16 -5.13 -5.04
C ILE A 31 7.76 -6.40 -5.81
N PRO A 32 8.57 -7.46 -5.83
CA PRO A 32 8.14 -8.74 -6.37
C PRO A 32 6.89 -9.22 -5.63
N ARG A 33 5.87 -9.66 -6.38
CA ARG A 33 4.59 -10.07 -5.79
C ARG A 33 4.79 -11.20 -4.78
N GLU A 34 5.69 -12.11 -5.10
CA GLU A 34 6.00 -13.33 -4.34
C GLU A 34 6.49 -13.01 -2.92
N VAL A 35 7.20 -11.89 -2.72
CA VAL A 35 7.66 -11.44 -1.39
C VAL A 35 6.47 -11.18 -0.47
N LEU A 36 5.45 -10.46 -0.96
CA LEU A 36 4.27 -10.12 -0.16
C LEU A 36 3.24 -11.25 -0.05
N LEU A 37 3.43 -12.35 -0.79
CA LEU A 37 2.63 -13.56 -0.67
C LEU A 37 3.24 -14.61 0.26
N SER A 38 4.49 -14.43 0.68
CA SER A 38 5.18 -15.38 1.54
C SER A 38 4.57 -15.37 2.94
N GLU A 39 4.09 -16.53 3.39
CA GLU A 39 3.59 -16.72 4.75
C GLU A 39 4.72 -16.60 5.78
N GLU A 40 5.92 -17.06 5.44
CA GLU A 40 7.12 -16.90 6.25
C GLU A 40 7.41 -15.41 6.48
N LYS A 41 7.41 -14.61 5.40
CA LYS A 41 7.59 -13.16 5.49
C LYS A 41 6.51 -12.50 6.34
N TYR A 42 5.26 -12.95 6.22
CA TYR A 42 4.18 -12.45 7.07
C TYR A 42 4.44 -12.75 8.55
N ASN A 43 4.84 -13.98 8.90
CA ASN A 43 5.09 -14.36 10.29
C ASN A 43 6.22 -13.54 10.93
N GLU A 44 7.28 -13.21 10.18
CA GLU A 44 8.34 -12.28 10.63
C GLU A 44 7.79 -10.86 10.92
N ILE A 45 6.84 -10.40 10.10
CA ILE A 45 6.29 -9.04 10.18
C ILE A 45 5.21 -8.90 11.24
N VAL A 46 4.57 -10.01 11.65
CA VAL A 46 3.52 -10.00 12.70
C VAL A 46 4.02 -9.37 14.00
N GLU A 47 5.30 -9.54 14.33
CA GLU A 47 5.92 -8.94 15.53
C GLU A 47 5.98 -7.40 15.48
N GLU A 48 5.91 -6.81 14.29
CA GLU A 48 5.91 -5.35 14.09
C GLU A 48 4.50 -4.74 14.10
N ILE A 49 3.45 -5.57 13.97
CA ILE A 49 2.05 -5.10 13.97
C ILE A 49 1.68 -4.32 15.25
N PRO A 50 2.10 -4.73 16.47
CA PRO A 50 1.87 -3.93 17.68
C PRO A 50 2.44 -2.52 17.59
N LYS A 51 3.59 -2.33 16.94
CA LYS A 51 4.19 -1.00 16.74
C LYS A 51 3.39 -0.17 15.74
N LEU A 52 2.81 -0.79 14.71
CA LEU A 52 1.89 -0.07 13.82
C LEU A 52 0.59 0.38 14.53
N LYS A 53 0.13 -0.37 15.54
CA LYS A 53 -1.06 -0.03 16.32
C LYS A 53 -0.89 1.19 17.24
N THR A 54 0.34 1.61 17.53
CA THR A 54 0.59 2.86 18.25
C THR A 54 0.36 4.08 17.36
N ILE A 55 0.41 3.91 16.03
CA ILE A 55 0.27 4.95 15.02
C ILE A 55 -1.15 4.99 14.45
N TYR A 56 -1.71 3.82 14.16
CA TYR A 56 -2.97 3.67 13.45
C TYR A 56 -4.02 2.96 14.31
N SER A 57 -5.25 3.50 14.31
CA SER A 57 -6.37 2.82 14.95
C SER A 57 -6.84 1.63 14.11
N SER A 58 -7.41 0.62 14.77
CA SER A 58 -8.03 -0.53 14.08
C SER A 58 -9.32 -0.16 13.34
N SER A 59 -9.92 0.99 13.66
CA SER A 59 -11.06 1.55 12.92
C SER A 59 -10.60 2.18 11.59
N TYR A 60 -9.38 2.72 11.54
CA TYR A 60 -8.79 3.29 10.33
C TYR A 60 -8.14 2.22 9.44
N MET A 61 -7.42 1.26 10.02
CA MET A 61 -6.75 0.18 9.30
C MET A 61 -7.36 -1.18 9.61
N THR A 62 -8.16 -1.69 8.68
CA THR A 62 -8.75 -3.04 8.79
C THR A 62 -7.69 -4.15 8.84
N SER A 63 -6.48 -3.88 8.37
CA SER A 63 -5.34 -4.80 8.44
C SER A 63 -4.83 -5.02 9.88
N LEU A 64 -5.14 -4.13 10.83
CA LEU A 64 -4.73 -4.22 12.23
C LEU A 64 -5.79 -4.88 13.14
N GLN A 65 -6.96 -5.21 12.59
CA GLN A 65 -8.05 -5.85 13.34
C GLN A 65 -7.64 -7.24 13.84
N LYS A 66 -8.19 -7.66 14.99
CA LYS A 66 -7.89 -8.96 15.62
C LYS A 66 -8.09 -10.15 14.67
N ASN A 67 -9.09 -10.08 13.81
CA ASN A 67 -9.45 -11.15 12.88
C ASN A 67 -8.87 -10.95 11.47
N ALA A 68 -7.98 -9.96 11.27
CA ALA A 68 -7.43 -9.63 9.95
C ALA A 68 -6.76 -10.84 9.27
N LYS A 69 -5.93 -11.61 10.01
CA LYS A 69 -5.28 -12.83 9.49
C LYS A 69 -6.28 -13.86 8.97
N LYS A 70 -7.44 -14.01 9.63
CA LYS A 70 -8.46 -15.00 9.27
C LYS A 70 -9.35 -14.54 8.11
N ASN A 71 -9.68 -13.24 8.08
CA ASN A 71 -10.65 -12.69 7.14
C ASN A 71 -10.01 -12.26 5.81
N GLN A 72 -8.69 -12.03 5.78
CA GLN A 72 -7.99 -11.51 4.61
C GLN A 72 -7.19 -12.63 3.96
N GLN A 73 -7.43 -12.87 2.67
CA GLN A 73 -6.67 -13.86 1.90
C GLN A 73 -5.18 -13.50 1.81
N TRP A 74 -4.85 -12.20 1.79
CA TRP A 74 -3.48 -11.70 1.69
C TRP A 74 -3.22 -10.58 2.72
N PRO A 75 -3.07 -10.93 4.01
CA PRO A 75 -2.95 -9.95 5.09
C PRO A 75 -1.77 -8.99 4.89
N LEU A 76 -0.60 -9.52 4.51
CA LEU A 76 0.61 -8.72 4.30
C LEU A 76 0.42 -7.66 3.21
N ILE A 77 -0.13 -8.05 2.05
CA ILE A 77 -0.44 -7.13 0.95
C ILE A 77 -1.37 -6.01 1.42
N ASN A 78 -2.36 -6.34 2.26
CA ASN A 78 -3.31 -5.36 2.76
C ASN A 78 -2.67 -4.38 3.75
N ILE A 79 -1.82 -4.87 4.68
CA ILE A 79 -1.09 -4.00 5.61
C ILE A 79 -0.20 -3.02 4.83
N VAL A 80 0.65 -3.53 3.92
CA VAL A 80 1.56 -2.69 3.12
C VAL A 80 0.77 -1.67 2.30
N ARG A 81 -0.35 -2.08 1.68
CA ARG A 81 -1.22 -1.17 0.93
C ARG A 81 -1.75 -0.03 1.81
N GLN A 82 -2.24 -0.33 3.01
CA GLN A 82 -2.83 0.67 3.90
C GLN A 82 -1.76 1.62 4.44
N VAL A 83 -0.59 1.11 4.80
CA VAL A 83 0.56 1.91 5.24
C VAL A 83 1.09 2.82 4.13
N LEU A 84 1.19 2.33 2.90
CA LEU A 84 1.57 3.19 1.76
C LEU A 84 0.53 4.28 1.51
N LYS A 85 -0.76 3.94 1.62
CA LYS A 85 -1.87 4.90 1.43
C LYS A 85 -1.82 6.02 2.48
N SER A 86 -1.55 5.72 3.74
CA SER A 86 -1.41 6.75 4.79
C SER A 86 -0.19 7.64 4.56
N CYS A 87 0.80 7.18 3.80
CA CYS A 87 1.97 7.94 3.38
C CYS A 87 1.78 8.69 2.04
N GLY A 88 0.58 8.66 1.44
CA GLY A 88 0.30 9.34 0.16
C GLY A 88 0.72 8.54 -1.08
N TYR A 89 0.92 7.24 -0.96
CA TYR A 89 1.29 6.35 -2.07
C TYR A 89 0.23 5.30 -2.37
N SER A 90 0.12 4.93 -3.63
CA SER A 90 -0.70 3.83 -4.13
C SER A 90 0.18 2.65 -4.51
N MET A 91 -0.34 1.44 -4.32
CA MET A 91 0.32 0.20 -4.71
C MET A 91 -0.52 -0.54 -5.75
N LYS A 92 -0.01 -0.67 -6.97
CA LYS A 92 -0.73 -1.26 -8.12
C LYS A 92 0.01 -2.48 -8.68
N PRO A 93 -0.69 -3.55 -9.08
CA PRO A 93 -0.05 -4.71 -9.70
C PRO A 93 0.48 -4.36 -11.10
N GLN A 94 1.66 -4.86 -11.46
CA GLN A 94 2.26 -4.77 -12.79
C GLN A 94 2.76 -6.14 -13.24
N ARG A 95 2.60 -6.43 -14.55
CA ARG A 95 3.16 -7.63 -15.18
C ARG A 95 4.26 -7.21 -16.15
N LEU A 96 5.43 -7.84 -16.05
CA LEU A 96 6.54 -7.66 -16.97
C LEU A 96 6.79 -8.97 -17.73
N ALA A 97 7.13 -8.88 -19.01
CA ALA A 97 7.50 -10.05 -19.80
C ALA A 97 8.80 -10.64 -19.27
N ASN A 98 8.87 -11.96 -19.17
CA ASN A 98 10.02 -12.69 -18.65
C ASN A 98 10.47 -13.80 -19.61
N GLY A 99 10.45 -13.50 -20.90
CA GLY A 99 10.74 -14.45 -21.97
C GLY A 99 9.60 -15.44 -22.23
N TYR A 100 9.97 -16.60 -22.75
CA TYR A 100 9.07 -17.66 -23.15
C TYR A 100 9.58 -19.01 -22.61
N THR A 101 8.67 -19.95 -22.36
CA THR A 101 9.05 -21.34 -22.06
C THR A 101 9.67 -21.98 -23.31
N LYS A 102 10.35 -23.12 -23.13
CA LYS A 102 10.85 -23.94 -24.26
C LYS A 102 9.75 -24.32 -25.26
N SER A 103 8.50 -24.40 -24.81
CA SER A 103 7.31 -24.67 -25.63
C SER A 103 6.67 -23.40 -26.23
N GLY A 104 7.31 -22.23 -26.14
CA GLY A 104 6.82 -20.97 -26.71
C GLY A 104 5.78 -20.22 -25.89
N LYS A 105 5.46 -20.64 -24.65
CA LYS A 105 4.48 -19.93 -23.81
C LYS A 105 5.11 -18.70 -23.15
N LYS A 106 4.52 -17.52 -23.30
CA LYS A 106 5.02 -16.28 -22.70
C LYS A 106 5.01 -16.35 -21.16
N LEU A 107 6.16 -16.03 -20.56
CA LEU A 107 6.35 -15.95 -19.12
C LEU A 107 6.16 -14.51 -18.64
N TYR A 108 5.62 -14.37 -17.44
CA TYR A 108 5.40 -13.07 -16.80
C TYR A 108 5.98 -13.08 -15.38
N ARG A 109 6.70 -12.01 -15.04
CA ARG A 109 7.01 -11.66 -13.64
C ARG A 109 5.98 -10.64 -13.15
N ARG A 110 5.54 -10.79 -11.90
CA ARG A 110 4.50 -9.94 -11.30
C ARG A 110 5.12 -9.10 -10.20
N PHE A 111 4.82 -7.81 -10.23
CA PHE A 111 5.32 -6.84 -9.27
C PHE A 111 4.15 -6.02 -8.72
N PHE A 112 4.38 -5.37 -7.59
CA PHE A 112 3.62 -4.23 -7.14
C PHE A 112 4.45 -2.97 -7.34
N VAL A 113 3.90 -2.00 -8.06
CA VAL A 113 4.53 -0.70 -8.30
C VAL A 113 3.94 0.29 -7.33
N ILE A 114 4.80 1.04 -6.66
CA ILE A 114 4.43 2.15 -5.80
C ILE A 114 4.38 3.43 -6.64
N SER A 115 3.32 4.22 -6.48
CA SER A 115 3.18 5.50 -7.18
C SER A 115 2.55 6.54 -6.27
N LYS A 116 3.03 7.79 -6.29
CA LYS A 116 2.40 8.90 -5.56
C LYS A 116 0.92 9.02 -5.92
N ILE A 117 0.08 9.29 -4.92
CA ILE A 117 -1.35 9.56 -5.14
C ILE A 117 -1.47 11.00 -5.62
N GLU A 118 -1.83 11.19 -6.88
CA GLU A 118 -2.24 12.50 -7.39
C GLU A 118 -3.60 12.87 -6.79
N VAL A 119 -3.65 13.95 -6.01
CA VAL A 119 -4.91 14.52 -5.55
C VAL A 119 -5.50 15.30 -6.72
N LYS A 120 -6.45 14.70 -7.45
CA LYS A 120 -7.30 15.47 -8.36
C LYS A 120 -8.19 16.38 -7.50
N GLN A 121 -7.87 17.67 -7.46
CA GLN A 121 -8.76 18.67 -6.89
C GLN A 121 -10.08 18.61 -7.68
N LYS A 122 -11.15 18.14 -7.05
CA LYS A 122 -12.50 18.43 -7.53
C LYS A 122 -12.80 19.84 -7.07
N ILE A 123 -12.67 20.81 -7.97
CA ILE A 123 -13.21 22.16 -7.74
C ILE A 123 -14.74 22.00 -7.79
N GLU A 124 -15.39 22.43 -6.71
CA GLU A 124 -16.83 22.45 -6.51
C GLU A 124 -17.50 23.27 -7.63
N GLN A 125 -18.34 22.64 -8.44
CA GLN A 125 -19.39 23.33 -9.21
C GLN A 125 -20.70 23.14 -8.45
N GLU A 126 -20.87 23.86 -7.33
CA GLU A 126 -22.12 23.87 -6.57
C GLU A 126 -22.67 25.29 -6.26
N GLU A 127 -22.06 26.38 -6.76
CA GLU A 127 -22.51 27.75 -6.43
C GLU A 127 -23.36 28.50 -7.48
N ASP A 128 -23.67 27.94 -8.66
CA ASP A 128 -24.40 28.70 -9.71
C ASP A 128 -25.77 28.12 -10.11
N ASN A 129 -26.54 27.54 -9.19
CA ASN A 129 -27.93 27.13 -9.48
C ASN A 129 -28.99 27.47 -8.44
N THR A 130 -28.70 28.41 -7.52
CA THR A 130 -29.68 28.92 -6.53
C THR A 130 -30.24 30.31 -6.87
N VAL A 131 -30.06 30.82 -8.08
CA VAL A 131 -30.72 32.06 -8.53
C VAL A 131 -31.58 31.78 -9.76
N ASN A 132 -32.69 31.07 -9.56
CA ASN A 132 -33.87 31.14 -10.44
C ASN A 132 -35.12 30.66 -9.69
N VAL A 133 -35.41 31.32 -8.57
CA VAL A 133 -36.76 31.40 -7.99
C VAL A 133 -37.01 32.86 -7.60
N THR A 134 -37.56 33.64 -8.53
CA THR A 134 -38.52 34.76 -8.35
C THR A 134 -38.43 35.73 -9.53
N SER A 135 -39.43 35.67 -10.41
CA SER A 135 -40.15 36.80 -11.05
C SER A 135 -41.21 36.23 -11.98
#